data_AF-A0A963AY93-F1
#
_entry.id   AF-A0A963AY93-F1
#
_cell.length_a   1.000
_cell.length_b   1.000
_cell.length_c   1.000
_cell.angle_alpha   90.00
_cell.angle_beta   90.00
_cell.angle_gamma   90.00
#
_symmetry.space_group_name_H-M   'P 1'
#
loop_
_entity.id
_entity.type
_entity.pdbx_description
1 polymer ?
#
loop_
_entity_poly.entity_id
_entity_poly.type
_entity_poly.pdbx_seq_one_letter_code
_entity_poly.pdbx_strand_id
1 'polypeptide(L)'
;MPGSPLWLALPAVVLSVSGGWFALDAYLKRRRIADTPTARVRSAAQGYVELVGRAQMLDGLPVEAPLSREPVCWYRYAIYGRSGRSERWGKLEGETSEALFALDDGTGRCVIDPDGADVATPHRSVRYGQKRYPEHWDRGGALHALVGNYRYVEEWIAPGDRLYALGRLRTHAGITQLDADRERVVRETLADFKRDPARARRLFDRNADGVIDATEWEAARRVAAQRADRALRDTAPSDDVHLLSRPVEHGYPFLLSVGAEHHAERRYGWIALGGLAAFLGGLGWLAWLLARAGAH
;
A
#
# COMPACT_ATOMS: atom_id res chain seq x y z
N MET A 1 -8.32 -57.94 20.01
CA MET A 1 -8.68 -57.03 18.90
C MET A 1 -8.05 -55.69 19.18
N PRO A 2 -7.25 -55.10 18.27
CA PRO A 2 -6.57 -53.85 18.58
C PRO A 2 -7.61 -52.73 18.64
N GLY A 3 -7.79 -52.13 19.83
CA GLY A 3 -8.65 -50.97 20.01
C GLY A 3 -8.24 -49.85 19.04
N SER A 4 -9.21 -49.08 18.56
CA SER A 4 -8.97 -47.92 17.70
C SER A 4 -7.86 -47.06 18.32
N PRO A 5 -6.76 -46.79 17.59
CA PRO A 5 -5.64 -46.11 18.20
C PRO A 5 -6.02 -44.67 18.55
N LEU A 6 -6.16 -44.38 19.85
CA LEU A 6 -6.48 -43.05 20.37
C LEU A 6 -5.49 -41.98 19.91
N TRP A 7 -4.27 -42.38 19.51
CA TRP A 7 -3.27 -41.48 18.93
C TRP A 7 -3.69 -40.88 17.57
N LEU A 8 -4.68 -41.45 16.88
CA LEU A 8 -5.25 -40.88 15.65
C LEU A 8 -6.24 -39.73 15.91
N ALA A 9 -6.73 -39.55 17.14
CA ALA A 9 -7.62 -38.44 17.47
C ALA A 9 -6.88 -37.09 17.45
N LEU A 10 -5.61 -37.07 17.88
CA LEU A 10 -4.78 -35.86 17.88
C LEU A 10 -4.60 -35.23 16.48
N PRO A 11 -4.17 -35.95 15.43
CA PRO A 11 -4.06 -35.37 14.10
C PRO A 11 -5.42 -34.95 13.53
N ALA A 12 -6.51 -35.63 13.85
CA ALA A 12 -7.86 -35.22 13.43
C ALA A 12 -8.27 -33.88 14.07
N VAL A 13 -8.00 -33.71 15.37
CA VAL A 13 -8.23 -32.45 16.09
C VAL A 13 -7.34 -31.33 15.54
N VAL A 14 -6.04 -31.60 15.32
CA VAL A 14 -5.12 -30.61 14.75
C VAL A 14 -5.57 -30.18 13.35
N LEU A 15 -5.95 -31.11 12.48
CA LEU A 15 -6.49 -30.81 11.16
C LEU A 15 -7.77 -29.95 11.26
N SER A 16 -8.68 -30.30 12.17
CA SER A 16 -9.90 -29.54 12.39
C SER A 16 -9.59 -28.12 12.84
N VAL A 17 -8.87 -27.96 13.95
CA VAL A 17 -8.59 -26.64 14.55
C VAL A 17 -7.79 -25.75 13.59
N SER A 18 -6.75 -26.28 12.97
CA SER A 18 -5.95 -25.53 12.00
C SER A 18 -6.77 -25.15 10.76
N GLY A 19 -7.55 -26.08 10.20
CA GLY A 19 -8.44 -25.82 9.07
C GLY A 19 -9.46 -24.72 9.39
N GLY A 20 -10.08 -24.78 10.57
CA GLY A 20 -11.05 -23.79 11.03
C GLY A 20 -10.43 -22.40 11.21
N TRP A 21 -9.23 -22.33 11.79
CA TRP A 21 -8.48 -21.06 11.88
C TRP A 21 -8.19 -20.51 10.48
N PHE A 22 -7.55 -21.28 9.59
CA PHE A 22 -7.24 -20.81 8.24
C PHE A 22 -8.49 -20.36 7.47
N ALA A 23 -9.62 -21.07 7.65
CA ALA A 23 -10.89 -20.70 7.05
C ALA A 23 -11.37 -19.33 7.52
N LEU A 24 -11.37 -19.11 8.83
CA LEU A 24 -11.82 -17.86 9.45
C LEU A 24 -10.89 -16.70 9.10
N ASP A 25 -9.58 -16.86 9.22
CA ASP A 25 -8.59 -15.82 8.90
C ASP A 25 -8.68 -15.39 7.43
N ALA A 26 -8.75 -16.34 6.50
CA ALA A 26 -8.92 -16.04 5.09
C ALA A 26 -10.28 -15.39 4.78
N TYR A 27 -11.35 -15.83 5.43
CA TYR A 27 -12.67 -15.20 5.29
C TYR A 27 -12.67 -13.76 5.78
N LEU A 28 -12.08 -13.48 6.95
CA LEU A 28 -11.96 -12.12 7.50
C LEU A 28 -11.11 -11.22 6.61
N LYS A 29 -10.00 -11.72 6.07
CA LYS A 29 -9.17 -10.99 5.09
C LYS A 29 -9.96 -10.66 3.82
N ARG A 30 -10.72 -11.63 3.30
CA ARG A 30 -11.60 -11.41 2.14
C ARG A 30 -12.67 -10.34 2.42
N ARG A 31 -13.28 -10.38 3.60
CA ARG A 31 -14.26 -9.37 4.04
C ARG A 31 -13.64 -7.98 4.12
N ARG A 32 -12.45 -7.85 4.73
CA ARG A 32 -11.73 -6.56 4.81
C ARG A 32 -11.46 -5.96 3.45
N ILE A 33 -11.13 -6.78 2.44
CA ILE A 33 -10.97 -6.31 1.06
C ILE A 33 -12.33 -5.86 0.51
N ALA A 34 -13.34 -6.74 0.54
CA ALA A 34 -14.64 -6.48 -0.07
C ALA A 34 -15.45 -5.34 0.59
N ASP A 35 -15.25 -5.11 1.88
CA ASP A 35 -15.97 -4.10 2.67
C ASP A 35 -15.26 -2.73 2.65
N THR A 36 -14.04 -2.63 2.08
CA THR A 36 -13.32 -1.35 1.96
C THR A 36 -13.73 -0.66 0.66
N PRO A 37 -14.37 0.52 0.70
CA PRO A 37 -14.75 1.22 -0.52
C PRO A 37 -13.54 1.89 -1.19
N THR A 38 -13.55 1.93 -2.53
CA THR A 38 -12.60 2.72 -3.30
C THR A 38 -12.76 4.21 -2.99
N ALA A 39 -11.68 4.85 -2.53
CA ALA A 39 -11.62 6.27 -2.26
C ALA A 39 -10.81 7.01 -3.34
N ARG A 40 -11.04 8.33 -3.44
CA ARG A 40 -10.19 9.24 -4.22
C ARG A 40 -9.11 9.82 -3.32
N VAL A 41 -7.88 9.96 -3.82
CA VAL A 41 -6.72 10.48 -3.08
C VAL A 41 -7.06 11.79 -2.38
N ARG A 42 -7.68 12.73 -3.09
CA ARG A 42 -8.07 14.06 -2.57
C ARG A 42 -8.98 14.00 -1.34
N SER A 43 -9.83 12.99 -1.23
CA SER A 43 -10.89 12.91 -0.22
C SER A 43 -10.81 11.62 0.62
N ALA A 44 -9.70 10.88 0.52
CA ALA A 44 -9.53 9.64 1.25
C ALA A 44 -9.33 9.95 2.74
N ALA A 45 -10.09 9.26 3.59
CA ALA A 45 -9.95 9.38 5.04
C ALA A 45 -8.64 8.72 5.51
N GLN A 46 -8.11 9.19 6.64
CA GLN A 46 -6.98 8.54 7.30
C GLN A 46 -7.34 7.09 7.70
N GLY A 47 -6.41 6.15 7.51
CA GLY A 47 -6.61 4.76 7.91
C GLY A 47 -6.59 3.78 6.73
N TYR A 48 -7.30 2.67 6.86
CA TYR A 48 -7.30 1.61 5.84
C TYR A 48 -8.19 2.00 4.67
N VAL A 49 -7.61 2.08 3.46
CA VAL A 49 -8.28 2.56 2.26
C VAL A 49 -7.88 1.77 1.03
N GLU A 50 -8.79 1.80 0.06
CA GLU A 50 -8.57 1.31 -1.30
C GLU A 50 -8.43 2.50 -2.25
N LEU A 51 -7.36 2.53 -3.05
CA LEU A 51 -7.09 3.55 -4.06
C LEU A 51 -6.90 2.88 -5.41
N VAL A 52 -7.39 3.53 -6.47
CA VAL A 52 -7.17 3.11 -7.86
C VAL A 52 -6.67 4.29 -8.66
N GLY A 53 -5.53 4.13 -9.32
CA GLY A 53 -4.91 5.20 -10.11
C GLY A 53 -3.87 4.67 -11.08
N ARG A 54 -3.04 5.56 -11.61
CA ARG A 54 -1.90 5.22 -12.45
C ARG A 54 -0.62 5.22 -11.62
N ALA A 55 0.17 4.17 -11.72
CA ALA A 55 1.51 4.14 -11.17
C ALA A 55 2.39 5.19 -11.88
N GLN A 56 3.15 5.95 -11.11
CA GLN A 56 4.10 6.94 -11.59
C GLN A 56 5.40 6.78 -10.82
N MET A 57 6.51 7.08 -11.47
CA MET A 57 7.80 7.17 -10.79
C MET A 57 7.84 8.47 -9.99
N LEU A 58 8.53 8.47 -8.84
CA LEU A 58 8.82 9.71 -8.13
C LEU A 58 9.95 10.48 -8.84
N ASP A 59 9.94 11.79 -8.70
CA ASP A 59 10.98 12.65 -9.26
C ASP A 59 12.34 12.33 -8.62
N GLY A 60 13.32 11.93 -9.44
CA GLY A 60 14.61 11.45 -8.96
C GLY A 60 15.29 10.48 -9.94
N LEU A 61 16.22 9.67 -9.44
CA LEU A 61 16.82 8.60 -10.23
C LEU A 61 15.77 7.50 -10.50
N PRO A 62 15.60 7.07 -11.76
CA PRO A 62 14.65 6.03 -12.08
C PRO A 62 15.03 4.71 -11.42
N VAL A 63 14.03 4.01 -10.87
CA VAL A 63 14.22 2.63 -10.42
C VAL A 63 14.35 1.75 -11.67
N GLU A 64 15.50 1.10 -11.82
CA GLU A 64 15.75 0.19 -12.93
C GLU A 64 15.57 -1.25 -12.46
N ALA A 65 14.85 -2.04 -13.26
CA ALA A 65 14.72 -3.47 -13.06
C ALA A 65 16.10 -4.16 -13.27
N PRO A 66 16.62 -4.96 -12.31
CA PRO A 66 18.02 -5.42 -12.34
C PRO A 66 18.37 -6.31 -13.55
N LEU A 67 17.40 -7.04 -14.09
CA LEU A 67 17.62 -8.00 -15.15
C LEU A 67 17.29 -7.41 -16.52
N SER A 68 16.14 -6.75 -16.67
CA SER A 68 15.74 -6.13 -17.95
C SER A 68 16.36 -4.75 -18.19
N ARG A 69 16.81 -4.05 -17.14
CA ARG A 69 17.24 -2.65 -17.17
C ARG A 69 16.16 -1.68 -17.65
N GLU A 70 14.90 -2.07 -17.50
CA GLU A 70 13.77 -1.21 -17.82
C GLU A 70 13.47 -0.25 -16.65
N PRO A 71 13.10 1.01 -16.92
CA PRO A 71 12.62 1.93 -15.90
C PRO A 71 11.24 1.48 -15.41
N VAL A 72 11.12 1.25 -14.10
CA VAL A 72 9.93 0.68 -13.46
C VAL A 72 9.57 1.46 -12.21
N CYS A 73 8.33 1.33 -11.73
CA CYS A 73 7.92 1.87 -10.42
C CYS A 73 8.31 0.93 -9.27
N TRP A 74 8.33 -0.38 -9.53
CA TRP A 74 8.64 -1.43 -8.57
C TRP A 74 9.12 -2.68 -9.30
N TYR A 75 9.98 -3.49 -8.69
CA TYR A 75 10.35 -4.80 -9.21
C TYR A 75 10.52 -5.86 -8.11
N ARG A 76 10.48 -7.12 -8.51
CA ARG A 76 10.96 -8.27 -7.76
C ARG A 76 11.67 -9.22 -8.72
N TYR A 77 12.86 -9.67 -8.36
CA TYR A 77 13.58 -10.66 -9.17
C TYR A 77 14.07 -11.84 -8.32
N ALA A 78 14.27 -12.98 -8.99
CA ALA A 78 14.88 -14.15 -8.41
C ALA A 78 15.69 -14.92 -9.47
N ILE A 79 16.88 -15.35 -9.06
CA ILE A 79 17.74 -16.23 -9.85
C ILE A 79 17.71 -17.61 -9.22
N TYR A 80 17.37 -18.61 -10.02
CA TYR A 80 17.38 -20.01 -9.64
C TYR A 80 18.49 -20.74 -10.40
N GLY A 81 19.10 -21.72 -9.75
CA GLY A 81 20.09 -22.60 -10.38
C GLY A 81 19.75 -24.06 -10.22
N ARG A 82 20.25 -24.88 -11.15
CA ARG A 82 20.33 -26.33 -11.02
C ARG A 82 21.79 -26.72 -10.84
N SER A 83 22.05 -27.60 -9.87
CA SER A 83 23.31 -28.32 -9.78
C SER A 83 23.23 -29.55 -10.70
N GLY A 84 24.28 -29.89 -11.43
CA GLY A 84 24.30 -31.00 -12.39
C GLY A 84 23.94 -32.39 -11.84
N ARG A 85 23.76 -32.53 -10.51
CA ARG A 85 23.27 -33.75 -9.84
C ARG A 85 21.81 -33.70 -9.38
N SER A 86 21.12 -32.57 -9.49
CA SER A 86 19.76 -32.37 -9.00
C SER A 86 18.87 -31.74 -10.06
N GLU A 87 17.72 -32.38 -10.32
CA GLU A 87 16.71 -31.81 -11.21
C GLU A 87 15.93 -30.64 -10.57
N ARG A 88 16.11 -30.36 -9.27
CA ARG A 88 15.35 -29.30 -8.58
C ARG A 88 16.01 -27.94 -8.71
N TRP A 89 15.21 -26.93 -9.06
CA TRP A 89 15.60 -25.53 -9.06
C TRP A 89 15.75 -25.02 -7.62
N GLY A 90 16.95 -24.58 -7.24
CA GLY A 90 17.20 -23.88 -5.97
C GLY A 90 17.25 -22.37 -6.19
N LYS A 91 16.63 -21.57 -5.30
CA LYS A 91 16.79 -20.10 -5.33
C LYS A 91 18.21 -19.77 -4.88
N LEU A 92 18.96 -19.09 -5.75
CA LEU A 92 20.32 -18.63 -5.48
C LEU A 92 20.34 -17.19 -4.99
N GLU A 93 19.44 -16.36 -5.53
CA GLU A 93 19.41 -14.93 -5.28
C GLU A 93 17.99 -14.40 -5.52
N GLY A 94 17.69 -13.25 -4.94
CA GLY A 94 16.56 -12.43 -5.36
C GLY A 94 16.34 -11.27 -4.41
N GLU A 95 15.75 -10.22 -4.93
CA GLU A 95 15.48 -8.97 -4.22
C GLU A 95 14.07 -8.49 -4.59
N THR A 96 13.53 -7.61 -3.75
CA THR A 96 12.31 -6.87 -4.02
C THR A 96 12.59 -5.40 -3.76
N SER A 97 12.15 -4.54 -4.68
CA SER A 97 12.38 -3.11 -4.58
C SER A 97 11.65 -2.53 -3.36
N GLU A 98 12.39 -1.75 -2.58
CA GLU A 98 11.89 -0.93 -1.46
C GLU A 98 11.65 0.53 -1.89
N ALA A 99 11.83 0.84 -3.17
CA ALA A 99 11.73 2.20 -3.66
C ALA A 99 10.29 2.71 -3.61
N LEU A 100 10.12 3.93 -3.09
CA LEU A 100 8.85 4.63 -3.12
C LEU A 100 8.49 5.02 -4.55
N PHE A 101 7.21 4.93 -4.88
CA PHE A 101 6.67 5.41 -6.15
C PHE A 101 5.32 6.11 -5.92
N ALA A 102 4.72 6.69 -6.94
CA ALA A 102 3.47 7.43 -6.81
C ALA A 102 2.29 6.70 -7.47
N LEU A 103 1.09 6.90 -6.92
CA LEU A 103 -0.19 6.60 -7.54
C LEU A 103 -0.92 7.92 -7.77
N ASP A 104 -1.38 8.13 -9.00
CA ASP A 104 -2.17 9.31 -9.40
C ASP A 104 -3.55 8.85 -9.89
N ASP A 105 -4.60 9.25 -9.18
CA ASP A 105 -5.99 8.92 -9.52
C ASP A 105 -6.68 10.00 -10.37
N GLY A 106 -5.94 11.03 -10.80
CA GLY A 106 -6.44 12.21 -11.49
C GLY A 106 -7.02 13.29 -10.57
N THR A 107 -7.16 13.02 -9.28
CA THR A 107 -7.65 13.99 -8.29
C THR A 107 -6.59 14.44 -7.29
N GLY A 108 -5.56 13.61 -7.07
CA GLY A 108 -4.37 13.89 -6.28
C GLY A 108 -3.33 12.78 -6.45
N ARG A 109 -2.14 13.00 -5.87
CA ARG A 109 -1.03 12.04 -5.87
C ARG A 109 -0.83 11.43 -4.49
N CYS A 110 -0.65 10.12 -4.43
CA CYS A 110 -0.32 9.37 -3.22
C CYS A 110 1.01 8.66 -3.41
N VAL A 111 1.95 8.86 -2.49
CA VAL A 111 3.19 8.07 -2.40
C VAL A 111 2.83 6.68 -1.89
N ILE A 112 3.39 5.65 -2.52
CA ILE A 112 3.26 4.26 -2.16
C ILE A 112 4.60 3.78 -1.61
N ASP A 113 4.58 3.26 -0.39
CA ASP A 113 5.66 2.46 0.17
C ASP A 113 5.34 0.98 -0.05
N PRO A 114 6.04 0.28 -0.95
CA PRO A 114 5.72 -1.10 -1.31
C PRO A 114 6.14 -2.13 -0.25
N ASP A 115 6.80 -1.75 0.84
CA ASP A 115 7.34 -2.72 1.79
C ASP A 115 6.25 -3.67 2.36
N GLY A 116 6.43 -4.97 2.08
CA GLY A 116 5.52 -6.06 2.41
C GLY A 116 4.13 -5.98 1.82
N ALA A 117 3.97 -5.27 0.71
CA ALA A 117 2.82 -5.48 -0.14
C ALA A 117 2.83 -6.90 -0.73
N ASP A 118 1.66 -7.53 -0.78
CA ASP A 118 1.42 -8.64 -1.70
C ASP A 118 1.19 -8.04 -3.10
N VAL A 119 2.23 -8.12 -3.94
CA VAL A 119 2.24 -7.51 -5.27
C VAL A 119 1.88 -8.53 -6.34
N ALA A 120 0.84 -8.22 -7.11
CA ALA A 120 0.38 -8.98 -8.28
C ALA A 120 0.44 -8.12 -9.55
N THR A 121 1.26 -8.54 -10.52
CA THR A 121 1.46 -7.82 -11.78
C THR A 121 1.43 -8.80 -12.97
N PRO A 122 0.88 -8.41 -14.13
CA PRO A 122 0.97 -9.20 -15.35
C PRO A 122 2.36 -9.11 -15.98
N HIS A 123 3.14 -8.09 -15.64
CA HIS A 123 4.48 -7.88 -16.18
C HIS A 123 5.45 -8.83 -15.51
N ARG A 124 5.76 -9.92 -16.23
CA ARG A 124 6.62 -10.99 -15.76
C ARG A 124 7.48 -11.53 -16.90
N SER A 125 8.78 -11.58 -16.66
CA SER A 125 9.78 -12.14 -17.56
C SER A 125 10.38 -13.40 -16.93
N VAL A 126 10.40 -14.49 -17.69
CA VAL A 126 11.15 -15.70 -17.33
C VAL A 126 12.15 -16.00 -18.43
N ARG A 127 13.43 -16.00 -18.06
CA ARG A 127 14.54 -16.26 -18.99
C ARG A 127 15.40 -17.40 -18.46
N TYR A 128 16.14 -18.04 -19.35
CA TYR A 128 17.04 -19.14 -19.01
C TYR A 128 18.43 -18.88 -19.59
N GLY A 129 19.47 -19.33 -18.88
CA GLY A 129 20.85 -19.11 -19.30
C GLY A 129 21.85 -20.08 -18.70
N GLN A 130 23.11 -19.98 -19.14
CA GLN A 130 24.20 -20.88 -18.74
C GLN A 130 25.08 -20.34 -17.62
N LYS A 131 25.24 -19.02 -17.55
CA LYS A 131 25.99 -18.32 -16.49
C LYS A 131 25.00 -17.62 -15.57
N ARG A 132 25.30 -17.53 -14.27
CA ARG A 132 24.50 -16.81 -13.24
C ARG A 132 24.34 -15.31 -13.53
N TYR A 133 25.39 -14.66 -14.02
CA TYR A 133 25.37 -13.26 -14.46
C TYR A 133 25.79 -13.22 -15.93
N PRO A 134 24.83 -13.17 -16.86
CA PRO A 134 25.16 -13.05 -18.27
C PRO A 134 25.68 -11.65 -18.58
N GLU A 135 26.74 -11.56 -19.38
CA GLU A 135 27.28 -10.28 -19.90
C GLU A 135 26.29 -9.60 -20.86
N HIS A 136 25.45 -10.40 -21.53
CA HIS A 136 24.43 -9.96 -22.47
C HIS A 136 23.17 -10.78 -22.21
N TRP A 137 22.04 -10.12 -22.08
CA TRP A 137 20.75 -10.81 -22.00
C TRP A 137 20.34 -11.25 -23.40
N ASP A 138 20.77 -12.44 -23.79
CA ASP A 138 20.27 -13.05 -25.01
C ASP A 138 18.74 -13.16 -24.88
N ARG A 139 18.01 -12.81 -25.95
CA ARG A 139 16.58 -13.13 -26.10
C ARG A 139 16.45 -14.64 -26.26
N GLY A 140 16.73 -15.38 -25.19
CA GLY A 140 16.81 -16.82 -25.16
C GLY A 140 15.47 -17.42 -25.57
N GLY A 141 15.40 -17.95 -26.79
CA GLY A 141 14.25 -18.70 -27.28
C GLY A 141 14.08 -20.04 -26.57
N ALA A 142 13.09 -20.82 -26.99
CA ALA A 142 12.69 -22.10 -26.37
C ALA A 142 13.84 -23.09 -26.12
N LEU A 143 14.91 -23.07 -26.93
CA LEU A 143 16.10 -23.91 -26.75
C LEU A 143 16.86 -23.63 -25.45
N HIS A 144 16.92 -22.38 -24.98
CA HIS A 144 17.61 -22.05 -23.73
C HIS A 144 16.85 -22.56 -22.49
N ALA A 145 15.52 -22.73 -22.57
CA ALA A 145 14.73 -23.31 -21.50
C ALA A 145 15.03 -24.80 -21.28
N LEU A 146 15.51 -25.51 -22.32
CA LEU A 146 15.84 -26.93 -22.26
C LEU A 146 17.26 -27.19 -21.72
N VAL A 147 18.21 -26.30 -21.99
CA VAL A 147 19.64 -26.52 -21.69
C VAL A 147 20.16 -25.60 -20.59
N GLY A 148 19.41 -24.56 -20.21
CA GLY A 148 19.85 -23.55 -19.24
C GLY A 148 19.98 -24.10 -17.81
N ASN A 149 21.14 -23.88 -17.20
CA ASN A 149 21.40 -24.21 -15.80
C ASN A 149 20.86 -23.16 -14.81
N TYR A 150 20.50 -21.98 -15.32
CA TYR A 150 19.96 -20.87 -14.55
C TYR A 150 18.61 -20.43 -15.11
N ARG A 151 17.70 -20.05 -14.20
CA ARG A 151 16.38 -19.48 -14.49
C ARG A 151 16.26 -18.14 -13.80
N TYR A 152 15.98 -17.11 -14.58
CA TYR A 152 15.78 -15.74 -14.17
C TYR A 152 14.30 -15.44 -14.18
N VAL A 153 13.78 -14.94 -13.06
CA VAL A 153 12.40 -14.47 -12.96
C VAL A 153 12.45 -13.01 -12.55
N GLU A 154 11.77 -12.15 -13.30
CA GLU A 154 11.60 -10.73 -12.98
C GLU A 154 10.12 -10.39 -13.10
N GLU A 155 9.61 -9.62 -12.15
CA GLU A 155 8.25 -9.08 -12.10
C GLU A 155 8.35 -7.59 -11.81
N TRP A 156 7.51 -6.76 -12.41
CA TRP A 156 7.57 -5.31 -12.20
C TRP A 156 6.22 -4.60 -12.32
N ILE A 157 6.16 -3.37 -11.82
CA ILE A 157 5.07 -2.43 -12.10
C ILE A 157 5.63 -1.37 -13.04
N ALA A 158 5.03 -1.21 -14.20
CA ALA A 158 5.47 -0.24 -15.19
C ALA A 158 4.86 1.15 -14.91
N PRO A 159 5.57 2.24 -15.26
CA PRO A 159 4.98 3.57 -15.21
C PRO A 159 3.75 3.65 -16.12
N GLY A 160 2.67 4.25 -15.61
CA GLY A 160 1.40 4.40 -16.31
C GLY A 160 0.42 3.24 -16.12
N ASP A 161 0.85 2.12 -15.53
CA ASP A 161 -0.02 0.98 -15.20
C ASP A 161 -1.20 1.42 -14.33
N ARG A 162 -2.39 0.86 -14.61
CA ARG A 162 -3.53 1.03 -13.73
C ARG A 162 -3.33 0.17 -12.48
N LEU A 163 -3.04 0.83 -11.37
CA LEU A 163 -2.69 0.25 -10.09
C LEU A 163 -3.86 0.34 -9.13
N TYR A 164 -4.24 -0.81 -8.59
CA TYR A 164 -5.05 -0.97 -7.41
C TYR A 164 -4.13 -1.06 -6.18
N ALA A 165 -4.38 -0.24 -5.16
CA ALA A 165 -3.61 -0.20 -3.93
C ALA A 165 -4.54 -0.24 -2.73
N LEU A 166 -4.36 -1.24 -1.87
CA LEU A 166 -5.13 -1.41 -0.63
C LEU A 166 -4.17 -1.44 0.54
N GLY A 167 -4.27 -0.46 1.44
CA GLY A 167 -3.31 -0.32 2.55
C GLY A 167 -3.71 0.77 3.52
N ARG A 168 -2.78 1.16 4.39
CA ARG A 168 -3.00 2.25 5.33
C ARG A 168 -2.52 3.57 4.74
N LEU A 169 -3.46 4.50 4.55
CA LEU A 169 -3.17 5.87 4.20
C LEU A 169 -2.87 6.69 5.45
N ARG A 170 -1.77 7.45 5.38
CA ARG A 170 -1.40 8.52 6.29
C ARG A 170 -1.16 9.79 5.50
N THR A 171 -1.61 10.92 6.00
CA THR A 171 -1.34 12.23 5.41
C THR A 171 -0.47 13.01 6.36
N HIS A 172 0.73 13.33 5.91
CA HIS A 172 1.61 14.23 6.63
C HIS A 172 1.20 15.65 6.21
N ALA A 173 0.47 16.31 7.09
CA ALA A 173 -0.23 17.55 6.78
C ALA A 173 0.74 18.72 6.63
N GLY A 174 0.67 19.38 5.47
CA GLY A 174 0.91 20.81 5.36
C GLY A 174 -0.30 21.62 5.87
N ILE A 175 -1.53 21.06 5.91
CA ILE A 175 -2.75 21.76 6.33
C ILE A 175 -2.71 22.28 7.78
N THR A 176 -2.21 21.49 8.74
CA THR A 176 -2.11 21.96 10.14
C THR A 176 -1.10 23.11 10.27
N GLN A 177 -0.06 23.12 9.44
CA GLN A 177 0.89 24.23 9.37
C GLN A 177 0.29 25.44 8.66
N LEU A 178 -0.49 25.26 7.59
CA LEU A 178 -1.17 26.35 6.89
C LEU A 178 -2.18 27.09 7.80
N ASP A 179 -2.97 26.37 8.59
CA ASP A 179 -3.89 27.00 9.56
C ASP A 179 -3.12 27.74 10.66
N ALA A 180 -2.05 27.13 11.21
CA ALA A 180 -1.20 27.76 12.22
C ALA A 180 -0.44 28.99 11.66
N ASP A 181 0.04 28.92 10.42
CA ASP A 181 0.71 30.00 9.70
C ASP A 181 -0.27 31.13 9.39
N ARG A 182 -1.51 30.80 8.98
CA ARG A 182 -2.59 31.77 8.78
C ARG A 182 -2.88 32.55 10.05
N GLU A 183 -3.05 31.85 11.16
CA GLU A 183 -3.28 32.48 12.46
C GLU A 183 -2.08 33.32 12.92
N ARG A 184 -0.84 32.89 12.64
CA ARG A 184 0.37 33.67 12.93
C ARG A 184 0.40 34.97 12.14
N VAL A 185 0.21 34.92 10.83
CA VAL A 185 0.27 36.11 9.95
C VAL A 185 -0.85 37.10 10.28
N VAL A 186 -2.06 36.64 10.58
CA VAL A 186 -3.16 37.50 11.04
C VAL A 186 -2.79 38.21 12.34
N ARG A 187 -2.21 37.47 13.30
CA ARG A 187 -1.82 38.00 14.61
C ARG A 187 -0.70 39.03 14.52
N GLU A 188 0.32 38.76 13.71
CA GLU A 188 1.44 39.68 13.45
C GLU A 188 0.93 40.97 12.78
N THR A 189 0.09 40.84 11.75
CA THR A 189 -0.50 42.00 11.06
C THR A 189 -1.32 42.88 12.01
N LEU A 190 -2.11 42.26 12.90
CA LEU A 190 -2.87 42.98 13.92
C LEU A 190 -1.96 43.60 14.99
N ALA A 191 -0.86 42.94 15.37
CA ALA A 191 0.11 43.48 16.30
C ALA A 191 0.83 44.70 15.73
N ASP A 192 1.15 44.70 14.44
CA ASP A 192 1.76 45.84 13.74
C ASP A 192 0.81 47.04 13.68
N PHE A 193 -0.48 46.81 13.41
CA PHE A 193 -1.49 47.87 13.49
C PHE A 193 -1.65 48.45 14.89
N LYS A 194 -1.49 47.62 15.94
CA LYS A 194 -1.47 48.10 17.33
C LYS A 194 -0.20 48.87 17.69
N ARG A 195 0.94 48.54 17.08
CA ARG A 195 2.24 49.17 17.33
C ARG A 195 2.35 50.56 16.68
N ASP A 196 1.61 50.83 15.60
CA ASP A 196 1.51 52.14 14.95
C ASP A 196 0.04 52.66 14.94
N PRO A 197 -0.40 53.32 16.02
CA PRO A 197 -1.76 53.84 16.15
C PRO A 197 -2.07 54.96 15.16
N ALA A 198 -1.07 55.66 14.62
CA ALA A 198 -1.28 56.74 13.66
C ALA A 198 -1.61 56.17 12.27
N ARG A 199 -0.94 55.08 11.88
CA ARG A 199 -1.21 54.36 10.64
C ARG A 199 -2.55 53.61 10.69
N ALA A 200 -2.90 53.01 11.81
CA ALA A 200 -4.19 52.34 11.97
C ALA A 200 -5.36 53.31 11.83
N ARG A 201 -5.26 54.50 12.45
CA ARG A 201 -6.28 55.56 12.32
C ARG A 201 -6.47 55.99 10.87
N ARG A 202 -5.39 56.31 10.14
CA ARG A 202 -5.48 56.70 8.72
C ARG A 202 -6.16 55.67 7.81
N LEU A 203 -6.15 54.39 8.18
CA LEU A 203 -6.66 53.30 7.34
C LEU A 203 -8.05 52.82 7.74
N PHE A 204 -8.42 52.93 9.01
CA PHE A 204 -9.61 52.28 9.55
C PHE A 204 -10.57 53.23 10.30
N ASP A 205 -10.12 54.41 10.73
CA ASP A 205 -10.95 55.45 11.37
C ASP A 205 -11.80 56.13 10.28
N ARG A 206 -13.06 55.72 10.19
CA ARG A 206 -13.97 56.05 9.09
C ARG A 206 -14.87 57.22 9.45
N ASN A 207 -15.11 57.43 10.74
CA ASN A 207 -15.91 58.52 11.28
C ASN A 207 -15.04 59.73 11.71
N ALA A 208 -13.70 59.60 11.64
CA ALA A 208 -12.70 60.61 11.97
C ALA A 208 -12.75 61.10 13.43
N ASP A 209 -13.20 60.25 14.35
CA ASP A 209 -13.32 60.58 15.77
C ASP A 209 -12.00 60.39 16.55
N GLY A 210 -10.97 59.82 15.91
CA GLY A 210 -9.65 59.60 16.48
C GLY A 210 -9.54 58.36 17.38
N VAL A 211 -10.58 57.52 17.49
CA VAL A 211 -10.64 56.31 18.31
C VAL A 211 -11.21 55.13 17.49
N ILE A 212 -10.40 54.10 17.28
CA ILE A 212 -10.84 52.92 16.50
C ILE A 212 -11.82 52.07 17.34
N ASP A 213 -13.08 52.06 16.92
CA ASP A 213 -14.15 51.30 17.58
C ASP A 213 -14.17 49.80 17.18
N ALA A 214 -15.06 49.01 17.79
CA ALA A 214 -15.15 47.58 17.53
C ALA A 214 -15.46 47.23 16.06
N THR A 215 -16.23 48.05 15.36
CA THR A 215 -16.62 47.84 13.96
C THR A 215 -15.46 48.18 13.01
N GLU A 216 -14.68 49.20 13.36
CA GLU A 216 -13.47 49.59 12.65
C GLU A 216 -12.33 48.56 12.88
N TRP A 217 -12.23 47.98 14.07
CA TRP A 217 -11.33 46.85 14.35
C TRP A 217 -11.71 45.58 13.57
N GLU A 218 -12.99 45.32 13.32
CA GLU A 218 -13.41 44.24 12.43
C GLU A 218 -12.99 44.48 10.97
N ALA A 219 -12.96 45.74 10.51
CA ALA A 219 -12.40 46.09 9.21
C ALA A 219 -10.89 45.80 9.16
N ALA A 220 -10.14 46.14 10.20
CA ALA A 220 -8.71 45.81 10.31
C ALA A 220 -8.46 44.29 10.31
N ARG A 221 -9.32 43.51 11.01
CA ARG A 221 -9.25 42.04 11.04
C ARG A 221 -9.50 41.41 9.66
N ARG A 222 -10.47 41.94 8.90
CA ARG A 222 -10.73 41.49 7.53
C ARG A 222 -9.55 41.76 6.59
N VAL A 223 -8.92 42.93 6.70
CA VAL A 223 -7.72 43.26 5.92
C VAL A 223 -6.53 42.37 6.30
N ALA A 224 -6.34 42.07 7.59
CA ALA A 224 -5.32 41.14 8.06
C ALA A 224 -5.55 39.71 7.53
N ALA A 225 -6.80 39.22 7.55
CA ALA A 225 -7.16 37.92 6.98
C ALA A 225 -6.89 37.86 5.47
N GLN A 226 -7.29 38.89 4.71
CA GLN A 226 -7.01 38.96 3.28
C GLN A 226 -5.51 38.98 2.95
N ARG A 227 -4.69 39.65 3.78
CA ARG A 227 -3.23 39.64 3.64
C ARG A 227 -2.63 38.27 3.95
N ALA A 228 -3.11 37.60 5.00
CA ALA A 228 -2.69 36.24 5.32
C ALA A 228 -3.04 35.27 4.18
N ASP A 229 -4.26 35.35 3.65
CA ASP A 229 -4.70 34.52 2.52
C ASP A 229 -3.90 34.78 1.23
N ARG A 230 -3.34 35.99 1.04
CA ARG A 230 -2.48 36.33 -0.10
C ARG A 230 -1.04 35.86 0.13
N ALA A 231 -0.48 36.12 1.31
CA ALA A 231 0.87 35.68 1.66
C ALA A 231 1.02 34.16 1.67
N LEU A 232 0.00 33.43 2.13
CA LEU A 232 -0.03 31.97 2.08
C LEU A 232 -0.14 31.44 0.65
N ARG A 233 -0.93 32.10 -0.21
CA ARG A 233 -1.02 31.75 -1.64
C ARG A 233 0.32 31.92 -2.37
N ASP A 234 1.09 32.94 -2.01
CA ASP A 234 2.39 33.24 -2.62
C ASP A 234 3.52 32.35 -2.05
N THR A 235 3.33 31.76 -0.86
CA THR A 235 4.37 30.98 -0.14
C THR A 235 4.10 29.48 -0.10
N ALA A 236 2.90 28.99 -0.46
CA ALA A 236 2.53 27.58 -0.33
C ALA A 236 3.44 26.66 -1.17
N PRO A 237 4.34 25.84 -0.56
CA PRO A 237 4.72 24.59 -1.19
C PRO A 237 3.46 23.72 -1.30
N SER A 238 3.24 23.19 -2.50
CA SER A 238 2.09 22.37 -2.87
C SER A 238 2.13 21.01 -2.18
N ASP A 239 0.94 20.66 -1.66
CA ASP A 239 0.41 19.33 -1.39
C ASP A 239 0.78 18.65 -0.08
N ASP A 240 -0.27 18.34 0.67
CA ASP A 240 -0.27 17.28 1.68
C ASP A 240 0.32 16.01 1.06
N VAL A 241 1.37 15.45 1.69
CA VAL A 241 1.95 14.20 1.24
C VAL A 241 1.12 13.04 1.78
N HIS A 242 0.27 12.51 0.91
CA HIS A 242 -0.42 11.25 1.11
C HIS A 242 0.59 10.09 0.96
N LEU A 243 0.73 9.27 1.99
CA LEU A 243 1.56 8.06 2.00
C LEU A 243 0.68 6.85 2.29
N LEU A 244 0.69 5.87 1.38
CA LEU A 244 0.04 4.57 1.58
C LEU A 244 1.12 3.52 1.83
N SER A 245 0.99 2.82 2.95
CA SER A 245 1.97 1.83 3.41
C SER A 245 1.30 0.64 4.11
N ARG A 246 2.12 -0.32 4.56
CA ARG A 246 1.68 -1.50 5.29
C ARG A 246 0.83 -1.09 6.53
N PRO A 247 -0.37 -1.67 6.71
CA PRO A 247 -1.14 -1.50 7.95
C PRO A 247 -0.38 -2.00 9.17
N VAL A 248 -0.56 -1.32 10.30
CA VAL A 248 0.05 -1.72 11.58
C VAL A 248 -0.78 -2.83 12.23
N GLU A 249 -2.08 -2.85 11.93
CA GLU A 249 -3.04 -3.81 12.46
C GLU A 249 -2.86 -5.21 11.87
N HIS A 250 -2.79 -6.22 12.74
CA HIS A 250 -2.64 -7.61 12.30
C HIS A 250 -3.84 -8.10 11.48
N GLY A 251 -3.50 -8.84 10.42
CA GLY A 251 -4.45 -9.47 9.50
C GLY A 251 -5.10 -8.52 8.50
N TYR A 252 -4.74 -7.23 8.46
CA TYR A 252 -5.16 -6.35 7.38
C TYR A 252 -4.27 -6.60 6.16
N PRO A 253 -4.83 -7.04 5.02
CA PRO A 253 -4.05 -7.25 3.81
C PRO A 253 -3.42 -5.94 3.32
N PHE A 254 -2.18 -6.00 2.85
CA PHE A 254 -1.54 -4.90 2.12
C PHE A 254 -1.31 -5.38 0.68
N LEU A 255 -2.02 -4.81 -0.28
CA LEU A 255 -2.09 -5.34 -1.65
C LEU A 255 -1.76 -4.26 -2.67
N LEU A 256 -0.94 -4.61 -3.65
CA LEU A 256 -0.70 -3.81 -4.85
C LEU A 256 -0.98 -4.67 -6.07
N SER A 257 -1.86 -4.23 -6.97
CA SER A 257 -2.22 -5.02 -8.14
C SER A 257 -2.36 -4.22 -9.41
N VAL A 258 -1.71 -4.69 -10.46
CA VAL A 258 -1.89 -4.17 -11.82
C VAL A 258 -2.85 -5.08 -12.58
N GLY A 259 -3.94 -4.52 -13.09
CA GLY A 259 -4.88 -5.22 -13.98
C GLY A 259 -5.71 -6.37 -13.37
N ALA A 260 -5.59 -6.64 -12.06
CA ALA A 260 -6.31 -7.74 -11.41
C ALA A 260 -6.92 -7.31 -10.06
N GLU A 261 -7.87 -6.38 -10.07
CA GLU A 261 -8.55 -5.84 -8.88
C GLU A 261 -9.08 -6.95 -7.94
N HIS A 262 -9.54 -8.10 -8.47
CA HIS A 262 -10.12 -9.19 -7.67
C HIS A 262 -9.21 -10.41 -7.40
N HIS A 263 -7.90 -10.36 -7.69
CA HIS A 263 -7.04 -11.54 -7.53
C HIS A 263 -6.94 -12.01 -6.07
N ALA A 264 -6.83 -11.07 -5.13
CA ALA A 264 -6.69 -11.36 -3.71
C ALA A 264 -8.00 -11.90 -3.11
N GLU A 265 -9.15 -11.35 -3.50
CA GLU A 265 -10.46 -11.85 -3.05
C GLU A 265 -10.67 -13.32 -3.42
N ARG A 266 -10.33 -13.68 -4.67
CA ARG A 266 -10.44 -15.07 -5.16
C ARG A 266 -9.48 -15.99 -4.42
N ARG A 267 -8.23 -15.57 -4.23
CA ARG A 267 -7.21 -16.33 -3.48
C ARG A 267 -7.68 -16.61 -2.05
N TYR A 268 -8.10 -15.59 -1.31
CA TYR A 268 -8.61 -15.78 0.05
C TYR A 268 -9.92 -16.56 0.08
N GLY A 269 -10.76 -16.45 -0.96
CA GLY A 269 -11.93 -17.31 -1.13
C GLY A 269 -11.57 -18.80 -1.21
N TRP A 270 -10.58 -19.17 -2.02
CA TRP A 270 -10.11 -20.56 -2.13
C TRP A 270 -9.42 -21.05 -0.86
N ILE A 271 -8.63 -20.20 -0.19
CA ILE A 271 -8.01 -20.56 1.10
C ILE A 271 -9.10 -20.77 2.16
N ALA A 272 -10.13 -19.92 2.20
CA ALA A 272 -11.25 -20.07 3.13
C ALA A 272 -12.00 -21.39 2.89
N LEU A 273 -12.29 -21.71 1.62
CA LEU A 273 -12.96 -22.96 1.24
C LEU A 273 -12.11 -24.19 1.56
N GLY A 274 -10.82 -24.16 1.25
CA GLY A 274 -9.89 -25.25 1.56
C GLY A 274 -9.74 -25.47 3.07
N GLY A 275 -9.64 -24.39 3.85
CA GLY A 275 -9.65 -24.43 5.31
C GLY A 275 -10.94 -25.03 5.87
N LEU A 276 -12.10 -24.63 5.31
CA LEU A 276 -13.39 -25.18 5.70
C LEU A 276 -13.50 -26.67 5.38
N ALA A 277 -13.02 -27.11 4.22
CA ALA A 277 -12.98 -28.52 3.85
C ALA A 277 -12.08 -29.32 4.81
N ALA A 278 -10.91 -28.78 5.19
CA ALA A 278 -10.04 -29.39 6.19
C ALA A 278 -10.69 -29.46 7.58
N PHE A 279 -11.39 -28.40 7.99
CA PHE A 279 -12.16 -28.36 9.24
C PHE A 279 -13.21 -29.48 9.28
N LEU A 280 -14.07 -29.56 8.26
CA LEU A 280 -15.13 -30.57 8.16
C LEU A 280 -14.56 -31.98 8.03
N GLY A 281 -13.46 -32.15 7.28
CA GLY A 281 -12.75 -33.41 7.16
C GLY A 281 -12.16 -33.90 8.49
N GLY A 282 -11.57 -32.99 9.28
CA GLY A 282 -11.07 -33.28 10.63
C GLY A 282 -12.18 -33.70 11.58
N LEU A 283 -13.30 -32.97 11.60
CA LEU A 283 -14.49 -33.35 12.40
C LEU A 283 -15.08 -34.69 11.98
N GLY A 284 -15.21 -34.93 10.68
CA GLY A 284 -15.71 -36.21 10.15
C GLY A 284 -14.80 -37.38 10.52
N TRP A 285 -13.48 -37.18 10.44
CA TRP A 285 -12.50 -38.18 10.85
C TRP A 285 -12.58 -38.47 12.36
N LEU A 286 -12.70 -37.43 13.19
CA LEU A 286 -12.85 -37.57 14.63
C LEU A 286 -14.14 -38.32 15.00
N ALA A 287 -15.27 -37.95 14.38
CA ALA A 287 -16.56 -38.61 14.59
C ALA A 287 -16.51 -40.10 14.20
N TRP A 288 -15.86 -40.43 13.08
CA TRP A 288 -15.66 -41.80 12.63
C TRP A 288 -14.81 -42.61 13.63
N LEU A 289 -13.74 -42.02 14.17
CA LEU A 289 -12.91 -42.66 15.20
C LEU A 289 -13.71 -42.95 16.48
N LEU A 290 -14.53 -41.99 16.93
CA LEU A 290 -15.36 -42.15 18.13
C LEU A 290 -16.46 -43.21 17.95
N ALA A 291 -17.13 -43.23 16.80
CA ALA A 291 -18.14 -44.24 16.48
C ALA A 291 -17.55 -45.65 16.48
N ARG A 292 -16.31 -45.81 16.00
CA ARG A 292 -15.61 -47.09 15.98
C ARG A 292 -15.11 -47.51 17.37
N ALA A 293 -14.74 -46.55 18.21
CA ALA A 293 -14.33 -46.82 19.59
C ALA A 293 -15.50 -47.24 20.49
N GLY A 294 -16.70 -46.70 20.28
CA GLY A 294 -17.90 -47.04 21.06
C GLY A 294 -18.66 -48.29 20.58
N ALA A 295 -18.30 -48.85 19.41
CA ALA A 295 -18.85 -50.10 18.88
C ALA A 295 -18.11 -51.35 19.40
N HIS A 296 -17.12 -51.18 20.28
CA HIS A 296 -16.34 -52.22 20.94
C HIS A 296 -16.56 -52.17 22.45
#